data_AF-W5SSU8-F1
#
_entry.id   AF-W5SSU8-F1
#
_cell.length_a   1.000
_cell.length_b   1.000
_cell.length_c   1.000
_cell.angle_alpha   90.00
_cell.angle_beta   90.00
_cell.angle_gamma   90.00
#
_symmetry.space_group_name_H-M   'P 1'
#
loop_
_entity.id
_entity.type
_entity.pdbx_description
1 polymer ?
#
loop_
_entity_poly.entity_id
_entity_poly.type
_entity_poly.pdbx_seq_one_letter_code
_entity_poly.pdbx_strand_id
1 'polypeptide(L)'
;MKRITFCALLMTLFLLLSCGSGQLQAEKLAAESKNTFLDSLVKIGHGFYEIFGIFGNAIGDTFGFTAVKSGDRRSKVGEHFETIGDGLTTTKNKLNELSNKISEAKNANNSTIEAVKSAIKGANDVFEKLIAALTKLAGVVKEAGDTNIGDANNAGAAVAADKDGVDTIIKSVNAIIEVAKKSEVEISSGDAGGPVNNDAGAAPDALGGNAQAAAGSGPKLVDEVTKA
;
A
#
# COMPACT_ATOMS: atom_id res chain seq x y z
N MET A 1 56.64 -56.44 35.32
CA MET A 1 55.76 -55.88 34.27
C MET A 1 54.31 -56.17 34.65
N LYS A 2 53.57 -55.16 35.11
CA LYS A 2 52.16 -55.32 35.48
C LYS A 2 51.37 -55.52 34.19
N ARG A 3 50.77 -56.71 34.04
CA ARG A 3 49.81 -56.99 32.97
C ARG A 3 48.62 -56.07 33.22
N ILE A 4 48.55 -54.95 32.49
CA ILE A 4 47.33 -54.16 32.40
C ILE A 4 46.32 -55.09 31.74
N THR A 5 45.36 -55.58 32.51
CA THR A 5 44.37 -56.56 32.08
C THR A 5 43.62 -55.95 30.90
N PHE A 6 43.55 -56.66 29.77
CA PHE A 6 42.86 -56.25 28.54
C PHE A 6 41.45 -55.68 28.80
N CYS A 7 40.75 -56.18 29.83
CA CYS A 7 39.46 -55.66 30.29
C CYS A 7 39.49 -54.21 30.81
N ALA A 8 40.58 -53.78 31.46
CA ALA A 8 40.71 -52.43 31.97
C ALA A 8 40.86 -51.41 30.82
N LEU A 9 41.62 -51.77 29.77
CA LEU A 9 41.74 -50.97 28.54
C LEU A 9 40.40 -50.88 27.78
N LEU A 10 39.65 -51.99 27.71
CA LEU A 10 38.34 -52.04 27.04
C LEU A 10 37.28 -51.19 27.75
N MET A 11 37.24 -51.22 29.09
CA MET A 11 36.32 -50.41 29.90
C MET A 11 36.57 -48.90 29.74
N THR A 12 37.84 -48.47 29.73
CA THR A 12 38.18 -47.05 29.48
C THR A 12 37.83 -46.59 28.06
N LEU A 13 37.93 -47.48 27.06
CA LEU A 13 37.56 -47.16 25.67
C LEU A 13 36.04 -46.99 25.51
N PHE A 14 35.22 -47.83 26.16
CA PHE A 14 33.76 -47.69 26.18
C PHE A 14 33.31 -46.41 26.90
N LEU A 15 33.99 -46.01 27.98
CA LEU A 15 33.70 -44.76 28.69
C LEU A 15 34.04 -43.52 27.83
N LEU A 16 35.15 -43.54 27.09
CA LEU A 16 35.52 -42.46 26.16
C LEU A 16 34.57 -42.36 24.95
N LEU A 17 34.06 -43.49 24.44
CA LEU A 17 33.04 -43.52 23.38
C LEU A 17 31.64 -43.10 23.87
N SER A 18 31.32 -43.32 25.16
CA SER A 18 30.04 -42.92 25.77
C SER A 18 29.91 -41.42 26.05
N CYS A 19 31.04 -40.70 26.13
CA CYS A 19 31.05 -39.24 26.29
C CYS A 19 30.88 -38.50 24.94
N GLY A 20 31.29 -39.13 23.83
CA GLY A 20 31.15 -38.56 22.48
C GLY A 20 29.75 -38.66 21.87
N SER A 21 28.93 -39.64 22.29
CA SER A 21 27.57 -39.84 21.75
C SER A 21 26.60 -38.74 22.17
N GLY A 22 26.71 -38.20 23.39
CA GLY A 22 25.91 -37.07 23.85
C GLY A 22 26.23 -35.76 23.12
N GLN A 23 27.52 -35.52 22.83
CA GLN A 23 27.94 -34.35 22.05
C GLN A 23 27.51 -34.46 20.58
N LEU A 24 27.67 -35.63 19.95
CA LEU A 24 27.17 -35.91 18.59
C LEU A 24 25.65 -35.77 18.48
N GLN A 25 24.90 -36.17 19.51
CA GLN A 25 23.45 -36.07 19.53
C GLN A 25 22.98 -34.63 19.74
N ALA A 26 23.67 -33.85 20.59
CA ALA A 26 23.43 -32.41 20.74
C ALA A 26 23.77 -31.62 19.47
N GLU A 27 24.86 -31.97 18.79
CA GLU A 27 25.29 -31.35 17.54
C GLU A 27 24.32 -31.68 16.39
N LYS A 28 23.81 -32.92 16.34
CA LYS A 28 22.75 -33.35 15.42
C LYS A 28 21.43 -32.62 15.67
N LEU A 29 20.98 -32.51 16.92
CA LEU A 29 19.77 -31.76 17.29
C LEU A 29 19.92 -30.26 16.97
N ALA A 30 21.11 -29.68 17.20
CA ALA A 30 21.41 -28.30 16.84
C ALA A 30 21.40 -28.10 15.31
N ALA A 31 21.92 -29.06 14.54
CA ALA A 31 21.87 -29.03 13.07
C ALA A 31 20.44 -29.17 12.53
N GLU A 32 19.62 -30.06 13.11
CA GLU A 32 18.21 -30.22 12.75
C GLU A 32 17.38 -28.98 13.10
N SER A 33 17.62 -28.38 14.27
CA SER A 33 17.02 -27.10 14.69
C SER A 33 17.39 -25.96 13.73
N LYS A 34 18.67 -25.86 13.33
CA LYS A 34 19.14 -24.90 12.32
C LYS A 34 18.47 -25.13 10.96
N ASN A 35 18.41 -26.36 10.47
CA ASN A 35 17.80 -26.67 9.17
C ASN A 35 16.30 -26.33 9.15
N THR A 36 15.58 -26.61 10.23
CA THR A 36 14.15 -26.28 10.35
C THR A 36 13.88 -24.78 10.52
N PHE A 37 14.79 -24.05 11.17
CA PHE A 37 14.77 -22.59 11.21
C PHE A 37 15.01 -21.98 9.82
N LEU A 38 16.03 -22.46 9.10
CA LEU A 38 16.34 -21.99 7.74
C LEU A 38 15.18 -22.26 6.78
N ASP A 39 14.53 -23.42 6.85
CA ASP A 39 13.33 -23.73 6.08
C ASP A 39 12.17 -22.76 6.40
N SER A 40 11.99 -22.40 7.67
CA SER A 40 11.00 -21.41 8.09
C SER A 40 11.30 -20.03 7.50
N LEU A 41 12.57 -19.61 7.50
CA LEU A 41 12.99 -18.33 6.89
C LEU A 41 12.80 -18.32 5.37
N VAL A 42 13.10 -19.43 4.68
CA VAL A 42 12.88 -19.54 3.22
C VAL A 42 11.40 -19.39 2.90
N LYS A 43 10.51 -20.04 3.65
CA LYS A 43 9.05 -19.93 3.46
C LYS A 43 8.52 -18.52 3.74
N ILE A 44 9.01 -17.88 4.80
CA ILE A 44 8.67 -16.49 5.13
C ILE A 44 9.17 -15.55 4.03
N GLY A 45 10.42 -15.71 3.58
CA GLY A 45 11.01 -14.92 2.50
C GLY A 45 10.25 -15.08 1.19
N HIS A 46 9.85 -16.30 0.83
CA HIS A 46 8.99 -16.55 -0.33
C HIS A 46 7.63 -15.86 -0.18
N GLY A 47 7.01 -15.94 1.00
CA GLY A 47 5.74 -15.25 1.27
C GLY A 47 5.85 -13.73 1.10
N PHE A 48 6.95 -13.12 1.57
CA PHE A 48 7.21 -11.70 1.34
C PHE A 48 7.41 -11.38 -0.15
N TYR A 49 8.17 -12.21 -0.88
CA TYR A 49 8.38 -12.04 -2.31
C TYR A 49 7.05 -12.09 -3.09
N GLU A 50 6.19 -13.06 -2.80
CA GLU A 50 4.84 -13.15 -3.39
C GLU A 50 4.02 -11.90 -3.12
N ILE A 51 4.04 -11.38 -1.88
CA ILE A 51 3.32 -10.16 -1.50
C ILE A 51 3.81 -8.96 -2.30
N PHE A 52 5.14 -8.77 -2.42
CA PHE A 52 5.70 -7.67 -3.21
C PHE A 52 5.38 -7.80 -4.70
N GLY A 53 5.39 -9.02 -5.24
CA GLY A 53 4.97 -9.28 -6.61
C GLY A 53 3.48 -8.94 -6.83
N ILE A 54 2.61 -9.36 -5.92
CA ILE A 54 1.17 -9.05 -5.98
C ILE A 54 0.92 -7.56 -5.85
N PHE A 55 1.56 -6.90 -4.88
CA PHE A 55 1.45 -5.45 -4.69
C PHE A 55 1.92 -4.71 -5.95
N GLY A 56 3.08 -5.09 -6.49
CA GLY A 56 3.62 -4.51 -7.73
C GLY A 56 2.70 -4.72 -8.93
N ASN A 57 2.10 -5.91 -9.08
CA ASN A 57 1.16 -6.17 -10.18
C ASN A 57 -0.19 -5.47 -9.99
N ALA A 58 -0.71 -5.44 -8.77
CA ALA A 58 -2.00 -4.85 -8.45
C ALA A 58 -2.02 -3.33 -8.56
N ILE A 59 -0.85 -2.69 -8.44
CA ILE A 59 -0.76 -1.23 -8.43
C ILE A 59 0.20 -0.69 -9.51
N GLY A 60 0.97 -1.54 -10.20
CA GLY A 60 1.90 -1.15 -11.26
C GLY A 60 1.20 -0.52 -12.47
N ASP A 61 0.11 -1.16 -12.94
CA ASP A 61 -0.72 -0.60 -14.01
C ASP A 61 -1.59 0.56 -13.52
N THR A 62 -1.95 0.54 -12.23
CA THR A 62 -2.88 1.49 -11.64
C THR A 62 -2.21 2.81 -11.27
N PHE A 63 -0.98 2.85 -10.74
CA PHE A 63 -0.25 4.11 -10.55
C PHE A 63 0.30 4.72 -11.84
N GLY A 64 0.12 4.05 -12.99
CA GLY A 64 0.47 4.61 -14.29
C GLY A 64 -0.35 5.86 -14.60
N PHE A 65 0.32 6.94 -15.00
CA PHE A 65 -0.29 8.17 -15.54
C PHE A 65 -1.18 7.94 -16.78
N THR A 66 -1.30 6.70 -17.25
CA THR A 66 -2.13 6.28 -18.38
C THR A 66 -3.50 5.74 -17.98
N ALA A 67 -3.76 5.52 -16.68
CA ALA A 67 -5.00 4.88 -16.21
C ALA A 67 -6.26 5.75 -16.36
N VAL A 68 -6.09 7.07 -16.31
CA VAL A 68 -7.13 8.06 -16.59
C VAL A 68 -6.59 9.09 -17.57
N LYS A 69 -7.37 9.38 -18.62
CA LYS A 69 -7.04 10.35 -19.67
C LYS A 69 -8.00 11.54 -19.61
N SER A 70 -7.59 12.68 -20.19
CA SER A 70 -8.41 13.90 -20.22
C SER A 70 -9.76 13.75 -20.94
N GLY A 71 -9.89 12.76 -21.84
CA GLY A 71 -11.16 12.45 -22.51
C GLY A 71 -12.02 11.40 -21.79
N ASP A 72 -11.57 10.88 -20.65
CA ASP A 72 -12.33 9.88 -19.91
C ASP A 72 -13.47 10.53 -19.12
N ARG A 73 -14.42 9.69 -18.69
CA ARG A 73 -15.51 10.09 -17.80
C ARG A 73 -15.01 10.21 -16.37
N ARG A 74 -15.69 11.04 -15.57
CA ARG A 74 -15.42 11.15 -14.13
C ARG A 74 -15.53 9.79 -13.44
N SER A 75 -16.48 8.94 -13.83
CA SER A 75 -16.60 7.58 -13.32
C SER A 75 -15.32 6.74 -13.48
N LYS A 76 -14.51 6.99 -14.52
CA LYS A 76 -13.23 6.29 -14.74
C LYS A 76 -12.21 6.59 -13.66
N VAL A 77 -12.21 7.81 -13.11
CA VAL A 77 -11.40 8.18 -11.94
C VAL A 77 -11.83 7.38 -10.72
N GLY A 78 -13.14 7.15 -10.56
CA GLY A 78 -13.67 6.34 -9.48
C GLY A 78 -13.29 4.86 -9.61
N GLU A 79 -13.37 4.27 -10.81
CA GLU A 79 -12.88 2.92 -11.10
C GLU A 79 -11.38 2.77 -10.80
N HIS A 80 -10.59 3.79 -11.14
CA HIS A 80 -9.16 3.82 -10.87
C HIS A 80 -8.88 3.75 -9.36
N PHE A 81 -9.51 4.61 -8.55
CA PHE A 81 -9.31 4.58 -7.10
C PHE A 81 -9.84 3.30 -6.43
N GLU A 82 -10.92 2.71 -6.96
CA GLU A 82 -11.40 1.39 -6.52
C GLU A 82 -10.35 0.31 -6.77
N THR A 83 -9.76 0.29 -7.96
CA THR A 83 -8.71 -0.67 -8.33
C THR A 83 -7.50 -0.57 -7.38
N ILE A 84 -7.09 0.66 -7.02
CA ILE A 84 -6.04 0.87 -6.00
C ILE A 84 -6.48 0.28 -4.66
N GLY A 85 -7.71 0.56 -4.22
CA GLY A 85 -8.28 0.05 -2.97
C GLY A 85 -8.31 -1.48 -2.91
N ASP A 86 -8.66 -2.15 -4.01
CA ASP A 86 -8.68 -3.60 -4.14
C ASP A 86 -7.27 -4.21 -4.08
N GLY A 87 -6.30 -3.56 -4.74
CA GLY A 87 -4.89 -3.95 -4.66
C GLY A 87 -4.34 -3.86 -3.23
N LEU A 88 -4.65 -2.78 -2.51
CA LEU A 88 -4.28 -2.62 -1.10
C LEU A 88 -4.98 -3.67 -0.22
N THR A 89 -6.25 -3.97 -0.47
CA THR A 89 -7.02 -4.99 0.27
C THR A 89 -6.41 -6.38 0.08
N THR A 90 -6.06 -6.72 -1.15
CA THR A 90 -5.41 -8.00 -1.48
C THR A 90 -4.06 -8.12 -0.77
N THR A 91 -3.25 -7.06 -0.80
CA THR A 91 -1.94 -7.02 -0.12
C THR A 91 -2.09 -7.15 1.40
N LYS A 92 -3.03 -6.42 2.01
CA LYS A 92 -3.34 -6.49 3.44
C LYS A 92 -3.71 -7.92 3.86
N ASN A 93 -4.57 -8.59 3.08
CA ASN A 93 -4.99 -9.95 3.36
C ASN A 93 -3.82 -10.94 3.29
N LYS A 94 -2.94 -10.81 2.29
CA LYS A 94 -1.74 -11.64 2.18
C LYS A 94 -0.73 -11.40 3.30
N LEU A 95 -0.58 -10.16 3.76
CA LEU A 95 0.21 -9.85 4.95
C LEU A 95 -0.38 -10.50 6.21
N ASN A 96 -1.70 -10.53 6.37
CA ASN A 96 -2.35 -11.27 7.46
C ASN A 96 -2.09 -12.78 7.38
N GLU A 97 -2.18 -13.38 6.17
CA GLU A 97 -1.82 -14.79 5.97
C GLU A 97 -0.35 -15.06 6.36
N LEU A 98 0.57 -14.17 5.98
CA LEU A 98 1.98 -14.29 6.32
C LEU A 98 2.22 -14.16 7.84
N SER A 99 1.52 -13.24 8.51
CA SER A 99 1.56 -13.07 9.96
C SER A 99 1.20 -14.36 10.71
N ASN A 100 0.21 -15.10 10.19
CA ASN A 100 -0.16 -16.41 10.72
C ASN A 100 0.94 -17.44 10.49
N LYS A 101 1.50 -17.54 9.27
CA LYS A 101 2.60 -18.45 8.94
C LYS A 101 3.86 -18.21 9.78
N ILE A 102 4.17 -16.94 10.09
CA ILE A 102 5.32 -16.59 10.96
C ILE A 102 5.13 -17.14 12.37
N SER A 103 3.89 -17.26 12.85
CA SER A 103 3.60 -17.84 14.17
C SER A 103 3.91 -19.35 14.23
N GLU A 104 4.03 -20.01 13.08
CA GLU A 104 4.37 -21.43 12.95
C GLU A 104 5.88 -21.66 12.76
N ALA A 105 6.69 -20.59 12.70
CA ALA A 105 8.12 -20.67 12.47
C ALA A 105 8.84 -21.44 13.59
N LYS A 106 9.56 -22.50 13.21
CA LYS A 106 10.27 -23.36 14.17
C LYS A 106 11.60 -22.74 14.58
N ASN A 107 11.94 -22.87 15.87
CA ASN A 107 13.20 -22.42 16.45
C ASN A 107 13.48 -20.90 16.31
N ALA A 108 12.46 -20.11 15.99
CA ALA A 108 12.50 -18.66 16.12
C ALA A 108 12.19 -18.28 17.58
N ASN A 109 12.86 -17.24 18.11
CA ASN A 109 12.49 -16.74 19.44
C ASN A 109 11.16 -15.96 19.35
N ASN A 110 10.41 -15.97 20.45
CA ASN A 110 9.10 -15.31 20.50
C ASN A 110 9.21 -13.80 20.23
N SER A 111 10.28 -13.16 20.68
CA SER A 111 10.49 -11.72 20.45
C SER A 111 10.63 -11.35 18.97
N THR A 112 11.29 -12.17 18.15
CA THR A 112 11.39 -11.95 16.69
C THR A 112 10.05 -12.14 16.03
N ILE A 113 9.32 -13.21 16.38
CA ILE A 113 7.97 -13.46 15.86
C ILE A 113 7.06 -12.26 16.14
N GLU A 114 7.03 -11.79 17.40
CA GLU A 114 6.19 -10.67 17.79
C GLU A 114 6.61 -9.34 17.15
N ALA A 115 7.91 -9.11 16.95
CA ALA A 115 8.41 -7.94 16.23
C ALA A 115 7.93 -7.91 14.76
N VAL A 116 8.02 -9.05 14.06
CA VAL A 116 7.55 -9.13 12.66
C VAL A 116 6.03 -8.99 12.59
N LYS A 117 5.27 -9.64 13.49
CA LYS A 117 3.81 -9.50 13.54
C LYS A 117 3.39 -8.07 13.84
N SER A 118 4.11 -7.36 14.71
CA SER A 118 3.88 -5.95 15.01
C SER A 118 4.14 -5.06 13.79
N ALA A 119 5.20 -5.32 13.04
CA ALA A 119 5.49 -4.60 11.80
C ALA A 119 4.40 -4.83 10.73
N ILE A 120 3.98 -6.09 10.55
CA ILE A 120 2.87 -6.44 9.64
C ILE A 120 1.57 -5.74 10.08
N LYS A 121 1.27 -5.74 11.37
CA LYS A 121 0.11 -5.04 11.91
C LYS A 121 0.17 -3.54 11.60
N GLY A 122 1.33 -2.90 11.83
CA GLY A 122 1.53 -1.49 11.52
C GLY A 122 1.26 -1.16 10.05
N ALA A 123 1.77 -1.97 9.13
CA ALA A 123 1.49 -1.83 7.69
C ALA A 123 0.00 -2.00 7.37
N ASN A 124 -0.65 -3.02 7.97
CA ASN A 124 -2.07 -3.28 7.76
C ASN A 124 -2.99 -2.19 8.34
N ASP A 125 -2.60 -1.56 9.45
CA ASP A 125 -3.31 -0.41 10.02
C ASP A 125 -3.23 0.82 9.08
N VAL A 126 -2.12 0.99 8.35
CA VAL A 126 -1.97 2.01 7.30
C VAL A 126 -2.86 1.69 6.11
N PHE A 127 -2.78 0.46 5.58
CA PHE A 127 -3.61 0.02 4.46
C PHE A 127 -5.10 0.14 4.76
N GLU A 128 -5.54 -0.17 5.97
CA GLU A 128 -6.95 -0.03 6.35
C GLU A 128 -7.46 1.42 6.21
N LYS A 129 -6.66 2.39 6.66
CA LYS A 129 -7.01 3.81 6.55
C LYS A 129 -7.00 4.29 5.10
N LEU A 130 -6.02 3.86 4.31
CA LEU A 130 -5.94 4.18 2.87
C LEU A 130 -7.11 3.58 2.10
N ILE A 131 -7.43 2.30 2.33
CA ILE A 131 -8.58 1.61 1.73
C ILE A 131 -9.86 2.38 2.06
N ALA A 132 -10.10 2.71 3.33
CA ALA A 132 -11.31 3.43 3.73
C ALA A 132 -11.44 4.81 3.05
N ALA A 133 -10.34 5.54 2.87
CA ALA A 133 -10.34 6.83 2.18
C ALA A 133 -10.57 6.64 0.67
N LEU A 134 -9.91 5.66 0.05
CA LEU A 134 -10.06 5.34 -1.37
C LEU A 134 -11.47 4.84 -1.71
N THR A 135 -12.10 4.01 -0.86
CA THR A 135 -13.48 3.55 -1.07
C THR A 135 -14.46 4.72 -1.10
N LYS A 136 -14.31 5.69 -0.18
CA LYS A 136 -15.15 6.90 -0.16
C LYS A 136 -14.92 7.75 -1.41
N LEU A 137 -13.66 7.95 -1.78
CA LEU A 137 -13.27 8.71 -2.96
C LEU A 137 -13.80 8.05 -4.25
N ALA A 138 -13.64 6.73 -4.39
CA ALA A 138 -14.11 5.97 -5.53
C ALA A 138 -15.64 6.04 -5.65
N GLY A 139 -16.36 5.87 -4.54
CA GLY A 139 -17.83 5.91 -4.51
C GLY A 139 -18.37 7.24 -5.04
N VAL A 140 -17.94 8.36 -4.45
CA VAL A 140 -18.45 9.68 -4.84
C VAL A 140 -18.09 10.08 -6.27
N VAL A 141 -16.91 9.65 -6.75
CA VAL A 141 -16.46 9.95 -8.11
C VAL A 141 -17.17 9.06 -9.14
N LYS A 142 -17.51 7.81 -8.81
CA LYS A 142 -18.36 6.97 -9.65
C LYS A 142 -19.78 7.51 -9.78
N GLU A 143 -20.33 8.05 -8.70
CA GLU A 143 -21.66 8.67 -8.69
C GLU A 143 -21.75 9.93 -9.57
N ALA A 144 -20.61 10.58 -9.85
CA ALA A 144 -20.54 11.65 -10.85
C ALA A 144 -20.85 11.19 -12.29
N GLY A 145 -20.92 9.87 -12.52
CA GLY A 145 -21.52 9.26 -13.71
C GLY A 145 -20.79 9.57 -15.01
N ASP A 146 -21.59 9.84 -16.04
CA ASP A 146 -21.17 9.90 -17.45
C ASP A 146 -20.60 11.26 -17.88
N THR A 147 -20.46 12.21 -16.96
CA THR A 147 -19.85 13.51 -17.25
C THR A 147 -18.37 13.33 -17.60
N ASN A 148 -17.94 13.95 -18.69
CA ASN A 148 -16.53 13.93 -19.08
C ASN A 148 -15.67 14.70 -18.07
N ILE A 149 -14.42 14.26 -17.91
CA ILE A 149 -13.40 15.10 -17.30
C ILE A 149 -13.20 16.30 -18.23
N GLY A 150 -13.14 17.51 -17.65
CA GLY A 150 -13.02 18.74 -18.45
C GLY A 150 -14.26 19.07 -19.28
N ASP A 151 -15.45 18.57 -18.92
CA ASP A 151 -16.70 18.92 -19.59
C ASP A 151 -16.91 20.45 -19.60
N ALA A 152 -17.08 21.00 -20.80
CA ALA A 152 -17.31 22.41 -21.05
C ALA A 152 -18.60 22.54 -21.88
N ASN A 153 -19.72 22.74 -21.18
CA ASN A 153 -20.99 22.99 -21.84
C ASN A 153 -20.99 24.39 -22.48
N ASN A 154 -20.87 24.44 -23.79
CA ASN A 154 -20.83 25.68 -24.57
C ASN A 154 -22.23 26.22 -24.93
N ALA A 155 -23.30 25.47 -24.65
CA ALA A 155 -24.66 25.77 -25.08
C ALA A 155 -25.63 26.15 -23.94
N GLY A 156 -25.25 25.89 -22.67
CA GLY A 156 -26.07 26.16 -21.49
C GLY A 156 -25.42 27.15 -20.51
N ALA A 157 -26.21 27.62 -19.54
CA ALA A 157 -25.67 28.32 -18.37
C ALA A 157 -24.76 27.38 -17.56
N ALA A 158 -23.78 27.94 -16.85
CA ALA A 158 -22.94 27.15 -15.96
C ALA A 158 -23.79 26.50 -14.86
N VAL A 159 -23.51 25.23 -14.58
CA VAL A 159 -24.11 24.49 -13.47
C VAL A 159 -23.07 24.36 -12.37
N ALA A 160 -23.44 24.70 -11.14
CA ALA A 160 -22.55 24.52 -10.01
C ALA A 160 -22.19 23.03 -9.83
N ALA A 161 -20.95 22.77 -9.43
CA ALA A 161 -20.56 21.42 -9.05
C ALA A 161 -21.37 20.94 -7.84
N ASP A 162 -21.56 19.63 -7.74
CA ASP A 162 -22.15 19.03 -6.54
C ASP A 162 -21.24 19.28 -5.33
N LYS A 163 -21.71 20.13 -4.41
CA LYS A 163 -20.94 20.58 -3.26
C LYS A 163 -20.58 19.41 -2.34
N ASP A 164 -21.52 18.52 -2.07
CA ASP A 164 -21.31 17.40 -1.15
C ASP A 164 -20.31 16.40 -1.74
N GLY A 165 -20.39 16.17 -3.05
CA GLY A 165 -19.43 15.40 -3.80
C GLY A 165 -18.01 15.98 -3.72
N VAL A 166 -17.86 17.27 -4.02
CA VAL A 166 -16.57 17.98 -3.96
C VAL A 166 -15.99 17.97 -2.54
N ASP A 167 -16.80 18.27 -1.52
CA ASP A 167 -16.36 18.26 -0.14
C ASP A 167 -15.89 16.85 0.31
N THR A 168 -16.54 15.79 -0.19
CA THR A 168 -16.16 14.40 0.08
C THR A 168 -14.84 14.02 -0.60
N ILE A 169 -14.63 14.46 -1.84
CA ILE A 169 -13.36 14.27 -2.55
C ILE A 169 -12.21 14.93 -1.77
N ILE A 170 -12.37 16.20 -1.39
CA ILE A 170 -11.35 16.96 -0.65
C ILE A 170 -11.03 16.27 0.68
N LYS A 171 -12.06 15.87 1.46
CA LYS A 171 -11.88 15.17 2.74
C LYS A 171 -11.14 13.84 2.57
N SER A 172 -11.47 13.07 1.52
CA SER A 172 -10.86 11.76 1.27
C SER A 172 -9.39 11.89 0.85
N VAL A 173 -9.07 12.85 -0.02
CA VAL A 173 -7.69 13.16 -0.41
C VAL A 173 -6.88 13.64 0.80
N ASN A 174 -7.43 14.52 1.63
CA ASN A 174 -6.78 14.95 2.86
C ASN A 174 -6.54 13.78 3.82
N ALA A 175 -7.49 12.85 3.95
CA ALA A 175 -7.29 11.65 4.76
C ALA A 175 -6.11 10.79 4.26
N ILE A 176 -5.96 10.64 2.95
CA ILE A 176 -4.83 9.93 2.33
C ILE A 176 -3.50 10.65 2.67
N ILE A 177 -3.45 11.97 2.48
CA ILE A 177 -2.27 12.80 2.79
C ILE A 177 -1.89 12.68 4.26
N GLU A 178 -2.85 12.75 5.17
CA GLU A 178 -2.59 12.66 6.61
C GLU A 178 -2.10 11.27 7.03
N VAL A 179 -2.57 10.21 6.38
CA VAL A 179 -2.05 8.85 6.59
C VAL A 179 -0.61 8.73 6.09
N ALA A 180 -0.30 9.31 4.92
CA ALA A 180 1.05 9.32 4.36
C ALA A 180 2.03 10.09 5.27
N LYS A 181 1.67 11.29 5.74
CA LYS A 181 2.50 12.07 6.67
C LYS A 181 2.77 11.35 7.98
N LYS A 182 1.75 10.69 8.56
CA LYS A 182 1.92 9.84 9.76
C LYS A 182 2.81 8.62 9.52
N SER A 183 3.01 8.26 8.25
CA SER A 183 3.93 7.22 7.80
C SER A 183 5.28 7.81 7.36
N GLU A 184 5.60 9.03 7.81
CA GLU A 184 6.85 9.75 7.54
C GLU A 184 7.10 10.05 6.05
N VAL A 185 6.04 10.03 5.24
CA VAL A 185 6.11 10.50 3.84
C VAL A 185 5.99 12.01 3.82
N GLU A 186 7.03 12.68 3.33
CA GLU A 186 7.01 14.12 3.14
C GLU A 186 6.12 14.48 1.94
N ILE A 187 5.09 15.30 2.21
CA ILE A 187 4.22 15.87 1.18
C ILE A 187 4.25 17.38 1.39
N SER A 188 5.01 18.06 0.54
CA SER A 188 5.06 19.52 0.50
C SER A 188 3.89 20.07 -0.32
N SER A 189 3.51 21.31 -0.04
CA SER A 189 2.68 22.07 -0.95
C SER A 189 3.41 22.24 -2.29
N GLY A 190 2.68 22.19 -3.39
CA GLY A 190 3.19 22.64 -4.68
C GLY A 190 3.31 24.16 -4.73
N ASP A 191 4.03 24.65 -5.74
CA ASP A 191 4.07 26.07 -6.05
C ASP A 191 2.69 26.55 -6.50
N ALA A 192 2.27 27.71 -6.01
CA ALA A 192 1.06 28.35 -6.51
C ALA A 192 1.25 28.71 -7.99
N GLY A 193 0.27 28.38 -8.83
CA GLY A 193 0.24 28.85 -10.21
C GLY A 193 0.02 30.36 -10.30
N GLY A 194 0.22 30.92 -11.48
CA GLY A 194 -0.13 32.31 -11.76
C GLY A 194 -1.61 32.61 -11.48
N PRO A 195 -1.95 33.84 -11.06
CA PRO A 195 -3.35 34.22 -10.84
C PRO A 195 -4.13 34.26 -12.16
N VAL A 196 -5.35 33.72 -12.16
CA VAL A 196 -6.32 33.91 -13.25
C VAL A 196 -6.88 35.33 -13.11
N ASN A 197 -6.60 36.20 -14.08
CA ASN A 197 -7.00 37.60 -13.98
C ASN A 197 -8.52 37.77 -14.09
N ASN A 198 -9.13 38.53 -13.17
CA ASN A 198 -10.56 38.85 -13.21
C ASN A 198 -10.96 39.71 -14.42
N ASP A 199 -9.98 40.38 -15.04
CA ASP A 199 -10.18 41.19 -16.25
C ASP A 199 -10.23 40.35 -17.55
N ALA A 200 -10.04 39.02 -17.46
CA ALA A 200 -10.13 38.09 -18.60
C ALA A 200 -11.58 37.80 -19.06
N GLY A 201 -12.47 38.79 -18.95
CA GLY A 201 -13.90 38.65 -19.26
C GLY A 201 -14.62 37.67 -18.31
N ALA A 202 -15.64 36.98 -18.81
CA ALA A 202 -16.47 36.04 -18.04
C ALA A 202 -15.77 34.72 -17.62
N ALA A 203 -14.43 34.62 -17.70
CA ALA A 203 -13.69 33.41 -17.33
C ALA A 203 -13.87 33.01 -15.85
N PRO A 204 -13.72 33.92 -14.87
CA PRO A 204 -13.96 33.59 -13.45
C PRO A 204 -15.42 33.27 -13.14
N ASP A 205 -16.36 33.77 -13.94
CA ASP A 205 -17.80 33.51 -13.75
C ASP A 205 -18.10 32.00 -13.85
N ALA A 206 -17.31 31.24 -14.60
CA ALA A 206 -17.42 29.77 -14.67
C ALA A 206 -17.18 29.06 -13.32
N LEU A 207 -16.42 29.66 -12.41
CA LEU A 207 -16.14 29.11 -11.09
C LEU A 207 -17.15 29.53 -10.02
N GLY A 208 -17.86 30.64 -10.25
CA GLY A 208 -18.75 31.24 -9.26
C GLY A 208 -20.11 30.53 -9.10
N GLY A 209 -20.47 29.63 -10.03
CA GLY A 209 -21.81 29.01 -10.06
C GLY A 209 -22.94 30.04 -10.05
N ASN A 210 -22.65 31.25 -10.52
CA ASN A 210 -23.50 32.42 -10.38
C ASN A 210 -24.30 32.66 -11.67
N ALA A 211 -25.36 33.47 -11.58
CA ALA A 211 -26.21 33.77 -12.73
C ALA A 211 -25.50 34.60 -13.83
N GLN A 212 -24.27 35.05 -13.58
CA GLN A 212 -23.45 35.83 -14.50
C GLN A 212 -22.68 34.95 -15.50
N ALA A 213 -22.53 33.65 -15.23
CA ALA A 213 -21.85 32.73 -16.13
C ALA A 213 -22.63 32.52 -17.44
N ALA A 214 -22.20 33.21 -18.49
CA ALA A 214 -22.78 33.10 -19.83
C ALA A 214 -22.19 31.92 -20.63
N ALA A 215 -22.83 31.58 -21.74
CA ALA A 215 -22.31 30.60 -22.69
C ALA A 215 -20.85 30.92 -23.09
N GLY A 216 -19.98 29.91 -23.05
CA GLY A 216 -18.56 30.05 -23.38
C GLY A 216 -17.66 30.56 -22.23
N SER A 217 -18.17 30.70 -21.00
CA SER A 217 -17.33 31.05 -19.84
C SER A 217 -16.31 29.96 -19.49
N GLY A 218 -16.68 28.68 -19.64
CA GLY A 218 -15.78 27.54 -19.39
C GLY A 218 -14.53 27.51 -20.29
N PRO A 219 -14.66 27.58 -21.63
CA PRO A 219 -13.50 27.70 -22.52
C PRO A 219 -12.58 28.89 -22.20
N LYS A 220 -13.13 30.05 -21.87
CA LYS A 220 -12.32 31.22 -21.50
C LYS A 220 -11.52 30.99 -20.22
N LEU A 221 -12.08 30.28 -19.25
CA LEU A 221 -11.36 29.87 -18.04
C LEU A 221 -10.18 28.96 -18.39
N VAL A 222 -10.38 27.98 -19.28
CA VAL A 222 -9.29 27.09 -19.73
C VAL A 222 -8.18 27.88 -20.42
N ASP A 223 -8.52 28.82 -21.30
CA ASP A 223 -7.55 29.67 -21.98
C ASP A 223 -6.74 30.51 -21.00
N GLU A 224 -7.36 31.04 -19.95
CA GLU A 224 -6.67 31.84 -18.93
C GLU A 224 -5.79 30.99 -18.03
N VAL A 225 -6.26 29.82 -17.58
CA VAL A 225 -5.48 28.86 -16.79
C VAL A 225 -4.25 28.36 -17.55
N THR A 226 -4.33 28.24 -18.88
CA THR A 226 -3.20 27.79 -19.71
C THR A 226 -2.09 28.84 -19.84
N LYS A 227 -2.35 30.11 -19.48
CA LYS A 227 -1.33 31.19 -19.49
C LYS A 227 -0.52 31.26 -18.20
N ALA A 228 -1.03 30.69 -17.11
CA ALA A 228 -0.46 30.72 -15.77
C ALA A 228 0.63 29.65 -15.60
#